data_AF-A0A7X9E9C1-F1
#
_entry.id   AF-A0A7X9E9C1-F1
#
_cell.length_a   1.000
_cell.length_b   1.000
_cell.length_c   1.000
_cell.angle_alpha   90.00
_cell.angle_beta   90.00
_cell.angle_gamma   90.00
#
_symmetry.space_group_name_H-M   'P 1'
#
loop_
_entity.id
_entity.type
_entity.pdbx_description
1 polymer ?
#
loop_
_entity_poly.entity_id
_entity_poly.type
_entity_poly.pdbx_seq_one_letter_code
_entity_poly.pdbx_strand_id
1 'polypeptide(L)'
;ESSSQTVWLIGDKRQILDVNILINQLDNNSVNEAESFFTYHLISISPAEAVKRFGYLNIEDTTLIALNYADFSKEVLVICPSDRKDTIMEILSRIDTPGTKIRVPVDFSDSHQGKSRLAARRDLLVSLTQIPASSFYISDNVSRNEKPYYIMWVEETPDNILKIRNMIDAIANP
;
A
#
# COMPACT_ATOMS: atom_id res chain seq x y z
N GLU A 1 -36.07 -12.85 19.79
CA GLU A 1 -36.93 -13.46 18.77
C GLU A 1 -36.37 -14.83 18.42
N SER A 2 -37.22 -15.84 18.35
CA SER A 2 -36.86 -17.25 18.21
C SER A 2 -36.60 -17.59 16.74
N SER A 3 -35.47 -18.21 16.45
CA SER A 3 -35.25 -18.90 15.17
C SER A 3 -34.67 -20.28 15.48
N SER A 4 -35.56 -21.24 15.76
CA SER A 4 -35.25 -22.66 15.82
C SER A 4 -35.18 -23.21 14.40
N GLN A 5 -33.98 -23.24 13.81
CA GLN A 5 -33.75 -23.94 12.54
C GLN A 5 -33.50 -25.41 12.86
N THR A 6 -34.58 -26.16 13.16
CA THR A 6 -34.51 -27.60 13.41
C THR A 6 -35.18 -28.32 12.26
N VAL A 7 -34.41 -29.11 11.51
CA VAL A 7 -34.92 -29.97 10.43
C VAL A 7 -35.07 -31.38 10.96
N TRP A 8 -36.29 -31.91 10.93
CA TRP A 8 -36.60 -33.29 11.30
C TRP A 8 -36.58 -34.16 10.04
N LEU A 9 -35.73 -35.19 10.05
CA LEU A 9 -35.57 -36.12 8.93
C LEU A 9 -36.09 -37.50 9.34
N ILE A 10 -36.93 -38.10 8.49
CA ILE A 10 -37.45 -39.46 8.66
C ILE A 10 -37.20 -40.21 7.35
N GLY A 11 -36.50 -41.34 7.42
CA GLY A 11 -36.16 -42.15 6.25
C GLY A 11 -35.24 -43.31 6.60
N ASP A 12 -34.82 -44.05 5.57
CA ASP A 12 -33.88 -45.15 5.75
C ASP A 12 -32.50 -44.64 6.18
N LYS A 13 -31.79 -45.45 6.98
CA LYS A 13 -30.50 -45.06 7.58
C LYS A 13 -29.47 -44.53 6.57
N ARG A 14 -29.45 -45.08 5.35
CA ARG A 14 -28.56 -44.62 4.27
C ARG A 14 -28.96 -43.23 3.75
N GLN A 15 -30.25 -42.99 3.56
CA GLN A 15 -30.76 -41.71 3.06
C GLN A 15 -30.56 -40.58 4.07
N ILE A 16 -30.69 -40.87 5.37
CA ILE A 16 -30.41 -39.88 6.42
C ILE A 16 -28.92 -39.48 6.42
N LEU A 17 -28.02 -40.43 6.19
CA LEU A 17 -26.57 -40.15 6.09
C LEU A 17 -26.26 -39.23 4.90
N ASP A 18 -26.83 -39.52 3.73
CA ASP A 18 -26.63 -38.72 2.53
C ASP A 18 -27.15 -37.29 2.71
N VAL A 19 -28.34 -37.14 3.31
CA VAL A 19 -28.93 -35.81 3.60
C VAL A 19 -28.12 -35.05 4.67
N ASN A 20 -27.57 -35.74 5.67
CA ASN A 20 -26.72 -35.10 6.68
C ASN A 20 -25.42 -34.55 6.05
N ILE A 21 -24.81 -35.26 5.09
CA ILE A 21 -23.64 -34.76 4.35
C ILE A 21 -24.00 -33.49 3.57
N LEU A 22 -25.14 -33.48 2.88
CA LEU A 22 -25.60 -32.32 2.12
C LEU A 22 -25.92 -31.12 3.03
N ILE A 23 -26.56 -31.35 4.18
CA ILE A 23 -26.83 -30.31 5.17
C ILE A 23 -25.52 -29.74 5.71
N ASN A 24 -24.55 -30.57 6.07
CA ASN A 24 -23.25 -30.09 6.54
C ASN A 24 -22.48 -29.32 5.46
N GLN A 25 -22.63 -29.67 4.18
CA GLN A 25 -22.07 -28.89 3.06
C GLN A 25 -22.75 -27.53 2.91
N LEU A 26 -24.08 -27.48 3.05
CA LEU A 26 -24.87 -26.24 3.01
C LEU A 26 -24.59 -25.32 4.21
N ASP A 27 -24.44 -25.89 5.41
CA ASP A 27 -24.19 -25.17 6.65
C ASP A 27 -22.77 -24.56 6.64
N ASN A 28 -21.77 -25.32 6.18
CA ASN A 28 -20.42 -24.78 5.97
C ASN A 28 -20.37 -23.69 4.89
N ASN A 29 -21.21 -23.77 3.85
CA ASN A 29 -21.26 -22.75 2.79
C ASN A 29 -21.91 -21.44 3.26
N SER A 30 -22.86 -21.49 4.19
CA SER A 30 -23.59 -20.30 4.68
C SER A 30 -22.81 -19.51 5.75
N VAL A 31 -21.89 -20.13 6.48
CA VAL A 31 -20.96 -19.41 7.38
C VAL A 31 -19.90 -18.61 6.60
N ASN A 32 -19.61 -19.00 5.35
CA ASN A 32 -18.61 -18.33 4.49
C ASN A 32 -19.12 -17.05 3.79
N GLU A 33 -20.41 -16.73 3.89
CA GLU A 33 -20.98 -15.48 3.32
C GLU A 33 -20.71 -14.24 4.17
N ALA A 34 -20.12 -14.39 5.37
CA ALA A 34 -19.70 -13.24 6.15
C ALA A 34 -18.47 -12.56 5.51
N GLU A 35 -18.57 -11.25 5.28
CA GLU A 35 -17.43 -10.42 4.89
C GLU A 35 -16.32 -10.54 5.95
N SER A 36 -15.13 -10.94 5.50
CA SER A 36 -13.92 -10.95 6.32
C SER A 36 -13.19 -9.62 6.13
N PHE A 37 -12.60 -9.12 7.22
CA PHE A 37 -11.70 -7.97 7.16
C PHE A 37 -10.38 -8.26 7.85
N PHE A 38 -9.29 -7.76 7.26
CA PHE A 38 -7.95 -7.88 7.84
C PHE A 38 -7.03 -6.75 7.38
N THR A 39 -5.99 -6.48 8.16
CA THR A 39 -4.93 -5.55 7.78
C THR A 39 -3.80 -6.31 7.08
N TYR A 40 -3.32 -5.79 5.96
CA TYR A 40 -2.15 -6.30 5.26
C TYR A 40 -1.00 -5.30 5.36
N HIS A 41 0.19 -5.77 5.78
CA HIS A 41 1.40 -4.95 5.86
C HIS A 41 2.18 -5.02 4.54
N LEU A 42 2.38 -3.87 3.92
CA LEU A 42 3.18 -3.67 2.71
C LEU A 42 4.66 -3.48 3.08
N ILE A 43 5.54 -4.03 2.25
CA ILE A 43 6.98 -3.95 2.37
C ILE A 43 7.51 -2.88 1.41
N SER A 44 7.17 -3.02 0.12
CA SER A 44 7.85 -2.30 -0.97
C SER A 44 7.15 -1.00 -1.34
N ILE A 45 5.82 -1.03 -1.47
CA ILE A 45 5.03 0.11 -1.99
C ILE A 45 4.27 0.84 -0.90
N SER A 46 3.74 2.03 -1.23
CA SER A 46 2.79 2.77 -0.41
C SER A 46 1.37 2.16 -0.50
N PRO A 47 0.56 2.31 0.56
CA PRO A 47 -0.87 2.02 0.54
C PRO A 47 -1.62 2.67 -0.64
N ALA A 48 -1.30 3.92 -0.98
CA ALA A 48 -1.93 4.62 -2.11
C ALA A 48 -1.65 3.90 -3.44
N GLU A 49 -0.40 3.50 -3.68
CA GLU A 49 0.00 2.75 -4.87
C GLU A 49 -0.57 1.32 -4.86
N ALA A 50 -0.66 0.67 -3.69
CA ALA A 50 -1.27 -0.65 -3.56
C ALA A 50 -2.75 -0.65 -3.95
N VAL A 51 -3.54 0.31 -3.45
CA VAL A 51 -4.95 0.48 -3.81
C VAL A 51 -5.10 0.71 -5.32
N LYS A 52 -4.25 1.56 -5.89
CA LYS A 52 -4.25 1.84 -7.33
C LYS A 52 -3.93 0.61 -8.17
N ARG A 53 -2.86 -0.13 -7.83
CA ARG A 53 -2.47 -1.37 -8.52
C ARG A 53 -3.53 -2.45 -8.41
N PHE A 54 -4.10 -2.62 -7.23
CA PHE A 54 -5.18 -3.57 -6.99
C PHE A 54 -6.43 -3.19 -7.80
N GLY A 55 -6.76 -1.89 -7.89
CA GLY A 55 -7.84 -1.38 -8.72
C GLY A 55 -7.72 -1.73 -10.21
N TYR A 56 -6.49 -1.86 -10.75
CA TYR A 56 -6.30 -2.31 -12.14
C TYR A 56 -6.64 -3.78 -12.37
N LEU A 57 -6.65 -4.60 -11.32
CA LEU A 57 -7.02 -6.02 -11.42
C LEU A 57 -8.54 -6.22 -11.51
N ASN A 58 -9.31 -5.19 -11.13
CA ASN A 58 -10.78 -5.19 -11.17
C ASN A 58 -11.41 -6.44 -10.53
N ILE A 59 -10.90 -6.81 -9.35
CA ILE A 59 -11.39 -7.96 -8.59
C ILE A 59 -12.72 -7.56 -7.93
N GLU A 60 -13.79 -8.23 -8.34
CA GLU A 60 -15.12 -8.06 -7.76
C GLU A 60 -15.14 -8.59 -6.31
N ASP A 61 -16.03 -8.03 -5.51
CA ASP A 61 -16.25 -8.40 -4.11
C ASP A 61 -15.02 -8.23 -3.19
N THR A 62 -14.05 -7.39 -3.56
CA THR A 62 -12.92 -7.07 -2.66
C THR A 62 -12.63 -5.58 -2.66
N THR A 63 -12.63 -5.00 -1.47
CA THR A 63 -12.32 -3.58 -1.27
C THR A 63 -10.99 -3.44 -0.55
N LEU A 64 -10.09 -2.66 -1.14
CA LEU A 64 -8.81 -2.27 -0.54
C LEU A 64 -8.90 -0.80 -0.11
N ILE A 65 -8.61 -0.52 1.16
CA ILE A 65 -8.70 0.82 1.74
C ILE A 65 -7.33 1.22 2.27
N ALA A 66 -6.78 2.31 1.74
CA ALA A 66 -5.65 2.98 2.35
C ALA A 66 -6.14 3.84 3.53
N LEU A 67 -5.53 3.66 4.70
CA LEU A 67 -5.83 4.46 5.88
C LEU A 67 -5.18 5.85 5.78
N ASN A 68 -5.37 6.67 6.82
CA ASN A 68 -4.77 8.01 6.89
C ASN A 68 -3.25 7.97 6.65
N TYR A 69 -2.71 9.02 6.02
CA TYR A 69 -1.30 9.12 5.64
C TYR A 69 -0.86 7.97 4.72
N ALA A 70 -1.61 7.74 3.64
CA ALA A 70 -1.40 6.65 2.68
C ALA A 70 -0.01 6.64 1.99
N ASP A 71 0.73 7.76 2.00
CA ASP A 71 2.09 7.84 1.47
C ASP A 71 3.17 7.45 2.50
N PHE A 72 2.79 7.35 3.77
CA PHE A 72 3.72 7.16 4.90
C PHE A 72 3.45 5.87 5.66
N SER A 73 2.20 5.44 5.75
CA SER A 73 1.84 4.15 6.34
C SER A 73 2.28 3.00 5.44
N LYS A 74 2.28 1.79 6.00
CA LYS A 74 2.65 0.56 5.32
C LYS A 74 1.56 -0.50 5.45
N GLU A 75 0.32 -0.04 5.56
CA GLU A 75 -0.81 -0.90 5.88
C GLU A 75 -2.02 -0.54 5.04
N VAL A 76 -2.75 -1.57 4.60
CA VAL A 76 -4.05 -1.44 3.94
C VAL A 76 -5.08 -2.31 4.66
N LEU A 77 -6.30 -1.80 4.77
CA LEU A 77 -7.44 -2.58 5.23
C LEU A 77 -8.05 -3.29 4.01
N VAL A 78 -8.24 -4.59 4.14
CA VAL A 78 -8.81 -5.45 3.12
C VAL A 78 -10.16 -5.96 3.60
N ILE A 79 -11.18 -5.83 2.76
CA ILE A 79 -12.52 -6.38 2.98
C ILE A 79 -12.80 -7.33 1.82
N CYS A 80 -13.00 -8.61 2.11
CA CYS A 80 -13.27 -9.65 1.10
C CYS A 80 -14.10 -10.80 1.68
N PRO A 81 -14.74 -11.62 0.83
CA PRO A 81 -15.32 -12.90 1.22
C PRO A 81 -14.31 -13.77 1.99
N SER A 82 -14.81 -14.48 2.99
CA SER A 82 -13.97 -15.28 3.90
C SER A 82 -13.20 -16.40 3.19
N ASP A 83 -13.76 -16.95 2.11
CA ASP A 83 -13.17 -17.99 1.26
C ASP A 83 -12.03 -17.48 0.37
N ARG A 84 -11.95 -16.16 0.11
CA ARG A 84 -10.96 -15.55 -0.80
C ARG A 84 -9.73 -14.96 -0.10
N LYS A 85 -9.70 -14.95 1.23
CA LYS A 85 -8.66 -14.30 2.01
C LYS A 85 -7.24 -14.69 1.58
N ASP A 86 -6.96 -15.99 1.47
CA ASP A 86 -5.63 -16.48 1.12
C ASP A 86 -5.22 -16.08 -0.30
N THR A 87 -6.16 -16.11 -1.25
CA THR A 87 -5.94 -15.67 -2.62
C THR A 87 -5.64 -14.18 -2.70
N ILE A 88 -6.39 -13.35 -1.95
CA ILE A 88 -6.14 -11.91 -1.90
C ILE A 88 -4.77 -11.61 -1.28
N MET A 89 -4.39 -12.31 -0.21
CA MET A 89 -3.06 -12.18 0.39
C MET A 89 -1.94 -12.49 -0.59
N GLU A 90 -2.10 -13.55 -1.40
CA GLU A 90 -1.14 -13.89 -2.44
C GLU A 90 -1.06 -12.81 -3.53
N ILE A 91 -2.20 -12.31 -4.00
CA ILE A 91 -2.26 -11.22 -4.98
C ILE A 91 -1.56 -9.97 -4.44
N LEU A 92 -1.85 -9.59 -3.19
CA LEU A 92 -1.22 -8.45 -2.53
C LEU A 92 0.30 -8.60 -2.46
N SER A 93 0.80 -9.79 -2.14
CA SER A 93 2.24 -10.06 -2.12
C SER A 93 2.91 -9.91 -3.50
N ARG A 94 2.19 -10.22 -4.58
CA ARG A 94 2.71 -10.13 -5.95
C ARG A 94 2.73 -8.69 -6.48
N ILE A 95 1.78 -7.87 -6.06
CA ILE A 95 1.75 -6.44 -6.44
C ILE A 95 2.68 -5.58 -5.58
N ASP A 96 3.00 -6.01 -4.35
CA ASP A 96 3.93 -5.36 -3.42
C ASP A 96 5.40 -5.61 -3.77
N THR A 97 5.71 -5.42 -5.05
CA THR A 97 7.05 -5.53 -5.61
C THR A 97 7.70 -4.17 -5.76
N PRO A 98 9.02 -4.07 -5.48
CA PRO A 98 9.74 -2.81 -5.61
C PRO A 98 9.78 -2.37 -7.07
N GLY A 99 9.46 -1.10 -7.31
CA GLY A 99 9.58 -0.49 -8.63
C GLY A 99 11.04 -0.32 -9.07
N THR A 100 11.24 0.01 -10.34
CA THR A 100 12.56 0.38 -10.85
C THR A 100 12.96 1.76 -10.31
N LYS A 101 14.23 1.89 -9.94
CA LYS A 101 14.76 3.19 -9.52
C LYS A 101 14.98 4.09 -10.73
N ILE A 102 14.57 5.35 -10.60
CA ILE A 102 14.75 6.38 -11.60
C ILE A 102 15.40 7.61 -10.97
N ARG A 103 16.09 8.42 -11.78
CA ARG A 103 16.74 9.65 -11.33
C ARG A 103 15.87 10.86 -11.64
N VAL A 104 15.46 11.58 -10.60
CA VAL A 104 14.53 12.71 -10.76
C VAL A 104 14.97 13.89 -9.87
N PRO A 105 15.06 15.12 -10.41
CA PRO A 105 15.22 16.33 -9.61
C PRO A 105 14.02 16.54 -8.68
N VAL A 106 14.29 16.87 -7.41
CA VAL A 106 13.24 17.06 -6.38
C VAL A 106 13.30 18.40 -5.66
N ASP A 107 14.46 19.03 -5.56
CA ASP A 107 14.61 20.36 -4.93
C ASP A 107 15.77 21.12 -5.57
N PHE A 108 15.84 22.42 -5.32
CA PHE A 108 16.89 23.29 -5.82
C PHE A 108 17.22 24.41 -4.83
N SER A 109 18.38 25.04 -5.02
CA SER A 109 18.72 26.28 -4.32
C SER A 109 19.53 27.20 -5.22
N ASP A 110 19.18 28.49 -5.20
CA ASP A 110 19.84 29.56 -5.95
C ASP A 110 20.71 30.47 -5.06
N SER A 111 20.95 30.04 -3.81
CA SER A 111 21.74 30.79 -2.84
C SER A 111 23.22 30.38 -2.85
N HIS A 112 24.12 31.28 -2.47
CA HIS A 112 25.56 30.98 -2.33
C HIS A 112 25.86 29.86 -1.33
N GLN A 113 24.97 29.63 -0.35
CA GLN A 113 25.05 28.52 0.60
C GLN A 113 24.18 27.32 0.19
N GLY A 114 23.77 27.24 -1.08
CA GLY A 114 22.77 26.29 -1.57
C GLY A 114 23.12 24.83 -1.30
N LYS A 115 24.40 24.45 -1.46
CA LYS A 115 24.86 23.08 -1.18
C LYS A 115 24.66 22.68 0.29
N SER A 116 24.97 23.58 1.24
CA SER A 116 24.77 23.33 2.67
C SER A 116 23.29 23.29 3.05
N ARG A 117 22.47 24.18 2.47
CA ARG A 117 21.01 24.18 2.67
C ARG A 117 20.35 22.91 2.16
N LEU A 118 20.70 22.48 0.95
CA LEU A 118 20.21 21.23 0.37
C LEU A 118 20.67 20.01 1.18
N ALA A 119 21.90 20.02 1.73
CA ALA A 119 22.37 18.96 2.61
C ALA A 119 21.56 18.88 3.92
N ALA A 120 21.31 20.01 4.58
CA ALA A 120 20.48 20.05 5.79
C ALA A 120 19.04 19.59 5.51
N ARG A 121 18.47 20.00 4.37
CA ARG A 121 17.13 19.56 3.97
C ARG A 121 17.08 18.07 3.62
N ARG A 122 18.12 17.54 2.96
CA ARG A 122 18.28 16.09 2.74
C ARG A 122 18.24 15.35 4.07
N ASP A 123 18.99 15.81 5.07
CA ASP A 123 19.07 15.12 6.37
C ASP A 123 17.70 15.10 7.09
N LEU A 124 16.92 16.18 6.96
CA LEU A 124 15.53 16.23 7.42
C LEU A 124 14.62 15.27 6.61
N LEU A 125 14.76 15.22 5.29
CA LEU A 125 13.98 14.29 4.47
C LEU A 125 14.30 12.83 4.80
N VAL A 126 15.57 12.51 5.06
CA VAL A 126 15.99 11.17 5.48
C VAL A 126 15.30 10.78 6.79
N SER A 127 15.27 11.68 7.79
CA SER A 127 14.65 11.38 9.08
C SER A 127 13.12 11.22 8.98
N LEU A 128 12.46 12.02 8.14
CA LEU A 128 11.00 12.00 7.99
C LEU A 128 10.51 10.87 7.07
N THR A 129 11.25 10.55 6.01
CA THR A 129 10.81 9.57 5.00
C THR A 129 11.39 8.18 5.20
N GLN A 130 12.46 8.06 6.00
CA GLN A 130 13.28 6.85 6.18
C GLN A 130 13.99 6.38 4.90
N ILE A 131 14.06 7.23 3.86
CA ILE A 131 14.81 6.96 2.65
C ILE A 131 16.28 7.28 2.91
N PRO A 132 17.23 6.38 2.60
CA PRO A 132 18.62 6.55 2.97
C PRO A 132 19.26 7.74 2.23
N ALA A 133 20.17 8.44 2.93
CA ALA A 133 20.89 9.58 2.37
C ALA A 133 21.67 9.24 1.08
N SER A 134 22.06 7.96 0.91
CA SER A 134 22.74 7.45 -0.29
C SER A 134 21.92 7.55 -1.56
N SER A 135 20.58 7.66 -1.44
CA SER A 135 19.69 7.84 -2.59
C SER A 135 19.63 9.29 -3.07
N PHE A 136 20.18 10.24 -2.31
CA PHE A 136 20.15 11.67 -2.61
C PHE A 136 21.49 12.17 -3.13
N TYR A 137 21.43 13.05 -4.12
CA TYR A 137 22.60 13.64 -4.75
C TYR A 137 22.39 15.14 -4.91
N ILE A 138 23.46 15.91 -4.71
CA ILE A 138 23.45 17.37 -4.82
C ILE A 138 24.50 17.75 -5.85
N SER A 139 24.10 18.51 -6.86
CA SER A 139 25.02 18.99 -7.89
C SER A 139 26.00 20.00 -7.31
N ASP A 140 27.10 20.22 -8.01
CA ASP A 140 27.81 21.49 -7.89
C ASP A 140 27.01 22.61 -8.59
N ASN A 141 27.56 23.83 -8.64
CA ASN A 141 26.89 24.95 -9.29
C ASN A 141 26.73 24.66 -10.79
N VAL A 142 25.50 24.48 -11.26
CA VAL A 142 25.15 24.23 -12.67
C VAL A 142 24.60 25.49 -13.36
N SER A 143 24.69 26.65 -12.71
CA SER A 143 24.26 27.91 -13.28
C SER A 143 25.08 28.29 -14.52
N ARG A 144 24.40 28.92 -15.47
CA ARG A 144 25.02 29.54 -16.65
C ARG A 144 25.40 31.01 -16.41
N ASN A 145 25.01 31.57 -15.26
CA ASN A 145 25.11 33.00 -14.93
C ASN A 145 25.77 33.19 -13.55
N GLU A 146 25.93 34.46 -13.12
CA GLU A 146 26.52 34.82 -11.82
C GLU A 146 25.71 34.34 -10.60
N LYS A 147 24.41 34.07 -10.76
CA LYS A 147 23.59 33.51 -9.68
C LYS A 147 23.87 32.02 -9.55
N PRO A 148 24.34 31.51 -8.41
CA PRO A 148 24.57 30.08 -8.25
C PRO A 148 23.26 29.29 -8.37
N TYR A 149 23.30 28.07 -8.89
CA TYR A 149 22.15 27.19 -9.02
C TYR A 149 22.55 25.75 -8.73
N TYR A 150 21.97 25.19 -7.68
CA TYR A 150 22.24 23.83 -7.20
C TYR A 150 20.96 23.00 -7.32
N ILE A 151 21.09 21.75 -7.74
CA ILE A 151 19.98 20.81 -7.91
C ILE A 151 20.20 19.63 -6.97
N MET A 152 19.16 19.26 -6.23
CA MET A 152 19.07 17.99 -5.54
C MET A 152 18.21 17.03 -6.36
N TRP A 153 18.75 15.86 -6.68
CA TRP A 153 18.01 14.77 -7.31
C TRP A 153 18.10 13.51 -6.47
N VAL A 154 17.17 12.60 -6.72
CA VAL A 154 17.07 11.33 -5.98
C VAL A 154 17.06 10.19 -6.99
N GLU A 155 17.69 9.07 -6.63
CA GLU A 155 17.62 7.81 -7.35
C GLU A 155 16.77 6.81 -6.55
N GLU A 156 15.47 6.79 -6.80
CA GLU A 156 14.52 5.98 -6.05
C GLU A 156 13.35 5.51 -6.92
N THR A 157 12.50 4.65 -6.36
CA THR A 157 11.24 4.23 -7.01
C THR A 157 10.30 5.44 -7.17
N PRO A 158 9.40 5.44 -8.17
CA PRO A 158 8.43 6.53 -8.35
C PRO A 158 7.60 6.84 -7.10
N ASP A 159 7.27 5.81 -6.33
CA ASP A 159 6.52 5.90 -5.07
C ASP A 159 7.32 6.66 -3.99
N ASN A 160 8.58 6.28 -3.77
CA ASN A 160 9.49 6.98 -2.87
C ASN A 160 9.75 8.44 -3.32
N ILE A 161 9.85 8.67 -4.63
CA ILE A 161 10.01 10.03 -5.19
C ILE A 161 8.77 10.88 -4.90
N LEU A 162 7.57 10.31 -5.05
CA LEU A 162 6.32 11.01 -4.73
C LEU A 162 6.25 11.34 -3.24
N LYS A 163 6.59 10.38 -2.37
CA LYS A 163 6.70 10.58 -0.93
C LYS A 163 7.64 11.73 -0.56
N ILE A 164 8.82 11.81 -1.22
CA ILE A 164 9.77 12.90 -1.01
C ILE A 164 9.18 14.24 -1.42
N ARG A 165 8.53 14.32 -2.58
CA ARG A 165 7.90 15.56 -3.07
C ARG A 165 6.80 16.04 -2.14
N ASN A 166 5.90 15.15 -1.74
CA ASN A 166 4.83 15.45 -0.80
C ASN A 166 5.40 15.95 0.54
N MET A 167 6.51 15.38 1.01
CA MET A 167 7.19 15.84 2.23
C MET A 167 7.86 17.21 2.04
N ILE A 168 8.48 17.48 0.90
CA ILE A 168 9.04 18.81 0.59
C ILE A 168 7.93 19.86 0.61
N ASP A 169 6.79 19.56 -0.01
CA ASP A 169 5.63 20.45 -0.06
C ASP A 169 5.03 20.70 1.34
N ALA A 170 4.94 19.65 2.16
CA ALA A 170 4.50 19.76 3.56
C ALA A 170 5.48 20.56 4.44
N ILE A 171 6.80 20.45 4.21
CA ILE A 171 7.79 21.28 4.90
C ILE A 171 7.67 22.75 4.47
N ALA A 172 7.39 23.00 3.19
CA ALA A 172 7.22 24.35 2.66
C ALA A 172 5.93 25.01 3.16
N ASN A 173 4.87 24.22 3.38
CA ASN A 173 3.56 24.66 3.84
C ASN A 173 3.07 23.75 4.99
N PRO A 174 3.58 23.94 6.22
CA PRO A 174 3.27 23.09 7.36
C PRO A 174 1.83 23.22 7.87
#